data_AF-A0A350Y5D5-F1
#
_entry.id   AF-A0A350Y5D5-F1
#
_cell.length_a   1.000
_cell.length_b   1.000
_cell.length_c   1.000
_cell.angle_alpha   90.00
_cell.angle_beta   90.00
_cell.angle_gamma   90.00
#
_symmetry.space_group_name_H-M   'P 1'
#
loop_
_entity.id
_entity.type
_entity.pdbx_description
1 polymer ?
#
loop_
_entity_poly.entity_id
_entity_poly.type
_entity_poly.pdbx_seq_one_letter_code
_entity_poly.pdbx_strand_id
1 'polypeptide(L)'
;MRLKQVSTVISALAVATLFELVGVAKQADAASIQLFGLTDNNALVDFNSNNPNRSRMIGVTGITGTLLGIDFRPANGLLYGLTDTNNIYTIDTTTGAATLVSTLSIPFTGGLMSGVDFNPTPDRLRVVGSNEQNLRINVDNGVTLVDSPLAYAPGDANFGQDPNITAAAYTNSFAPSPDPTRRTTLYEIDSALDILVTQGSVNFLAGDPAPAVSPNTGQLFTVGSLGIDFGATGGLDIFSPRSGVNSAFAASGSTLYTIDLNTGSATTVGRIGNGNVNIVGLAAARSVPEPGTIGALIGLGAFTLIGWHRRPVKSEN
;
A
#
# COMPACT_ATOMS: atom_id res chain seq x y z
N MET A 1 -51.15 24.55 70.64
CA MET A 1 -50.42 25.73 71.13
C MET A 1 -49.10 25.85 70.35
N ARG A 2 -49.00 26.89 69.50
CA ARG A 2 -47.80 27.57 68.93
C ARG A 2 -46.76 26.71 68.15
N LEU A 3 -46.67 26.71 66.81
CA LEU A 3 -46.23 27.75 65.85
C LEU A 3 -44.89 28.46 66.20
N LYS A 4 -43.84 28.17 65.41
CA LYS A 4 -42.77 29.10 64.96
C LYS A 4 -42.31 28.63 63.55
N GLN A 5 -42.75 29.31 62.48
CA GLN A 5 -42.04 30.36 61.70
C GLN A 5 -40.84 29.78 60.91
N VAL A 6 -40.92 29.55 59.59
CA VAL A 6 -41.06 30.44 58.42
C VAL A 6 -39.84 31.35 58.19
N SER A 7 -39.12 31.07 57.09
CA SER A 7 -38.44 32.06 56.23
C SER A 7 -38.41 31.59 54.77
N THR A 8 -39.47 31.98 54.05
CA THR A 8 -39.60 32.53 52.68
C THR A 8 -38.40 32.44 51.71
N VAL A 9 -38.46 31.62 50.62
CA VAL A 9 -38.80 31.91 49.18
C VAL A 9 -37.68 32.66 48.41
N ILE A 10 -37.24 32.21 47.22
CA ILE A 10 -37.63 32.73 45.89
C ILE A 10 -37.08 31.84 44.75
N SER A 11 -38.00 31.38 43.87
CA SER A 11 -38.01 31.31 42.38
C SER A 11 -36.81 30.69 41.60
N ALA A 12 -36.92 30.04 40.42
CA ALA A 12 -37.93 29.98 39.35
C ALA A 12 -37.68 28.78 38.40
N LEU A 13 -38.77 28.22 37.85
CA LEU A 13 -39.04 27.85 36.44
C LEU A 13 -37.90 27.40 35.48
N ALA A 14 -38.04 26.20 34.87
CA ALA A 14 -38.31 26.00 33.43
C ALA A 14 -38.22 24.52 33.02
N VAL A 15 -39.23 24.06 32.26
CA VAL A 15 -39.30 22.77 31.57
C VAL A 15 -38.61 22.89 30.21
N ALA A 16 -37.83 21.89 29.81
CA ALA A 16 -37.53 21.64 28.40
C ALA A 16 -37.30 20.13 28.16
N THR A 17 -38.27 19.50 27.51
CA THR A 17 -38.14 18.20 26.84
C THR A 17 -37.22 18.35 25.64
N LEU A 18 -36.16 17.54 25.55
CA LEU A 18 -35.32 17.47 24.35
C LEU A 18 -35.53 16.12 23.65
N PHE A 19 -36.09 16.22 22.44
CA PHE A 19 -36.05 15.20 21.39
C PHE A 19 -34.58 14.95 21.01
N GLU A 20 -34.09 13.71 21.08
CA GLU A 20 -32.87 13.36 20.36
C GLU A 20 -33.23 12.83 18.97
N LEU A 21 -32.84 13.67 18.01
CA LEU A 21 -32.89 13.49 16.57
C LEU A 21 -32.03 12.29 16.18
N VAL A 22 -32.61 11.37 15.41
CA VAL A 22 -31.89 10.30 14.70
C VAL A 22 -30.83 10.93 13.80
N GLY A 23 -29.59 10.95 14.27
CA GLY A 23 -28.43 11.25 13.44
C GLY A 23 -28.11 10.04 12.59
N VAL A 24 -28.67 9.97 11.38
CA VAL A 24 -28.03 9.17 10.32
C VAL A 24 -26.72 9.87 10.04
N ALA A 25 -25.65 9.42 10.69
CA ALA A 25 -24.30 9.82 10.34
C ALA A 25 -24.10 9.46 8.87
N LYS A 26 -24.04 10.48 8.02
CA LYS A 26 -23.53 10.34 6.66
C LYS A 26 -22.12 9.81 6.82
N GLN A 27 -21.90 8.54 6.47
CA GLN A 27 -20.57 7.96 6.40
C GLN A 27 -19.70 8.95 5.61
N ALA A 28 -18.67 9.50 6.25
CA ALA A 28 -17.76 10.39 5.57
C ALA A 28 -17.28 9.67 4.31
N ASP A 29 -17.39 10.34 3.16
CA ASP A 29 -16.94 9.83 1.86
C ASP A 29 -15.48 9.40 2.06
N ALA A 30 -15.24 8.10 2.17
CA ALA A 30 -13.89 7.58 2.24
C ALA A 30 -13.21 8.06 0.97
N ALA A 31 -12.05 8.73 1.11
CA ALA A 31 -11.35 9.29 -0.04
C ALA A 31 -11.28 8.23 -1.15
N SER A 32 -11.73 8.61 -2.35
CA SER A 32 -11.68 7.73 -3.51
C SER A 32 -10.22 7.38 -3.78
N ILE A 33 -9.85 6.13 -3.51
CA ILE A 33 -8.49 5.63 -3.74
C ILE A 33 -8.50 4.86 -5.05
N GLN A 34 -7.62 5.27 -5.94
CA GLN A 34 -7.41 4.59 -7.21
C GLN A 34 -6.64 3.29 -6.97
N LEU A 35 -7.23 2.16 -7.35
CA LEU A 35 -6.67 0.82 -7.19
C LEU A 35 -6.45 0.18 -8.56
N PHE A 36 -5.45 -0.70 -8.61
CA PHE A 36 -5.13 -1.56 -9.75
C PHE A 36 -5.10 -3.00 -9.25
N GLY A 37 -6.07 -3.81 -9.69
CA GLY A 37 -6.05 -5.26 -9.45
C GLY A 37 -5.28 -5.96 -10.56
N LEU A 38 -4.37 -6.87 -10.22
CA LEU A 38 -3.76 -7.79 -11.17
C LEU A 38 -4.65 -9.04 -11.29
N THR A 39 -4.91 -9.48 -12.51
CA THR A 39 -5.63 -10.72 -12.80
C THR A 39 -4.67 -11.87 -13.14
N ASP A 40 -5.15 -13.10 -12.96
CA ASP A 40 -4.43 -14.33 -13.31
C ASP A 40 -4.12 -14.52 -14.81
N ASN A 41 -4.62 -13.64 -15.68
CA ASN A 41 -4.38 -13.65 -17.12
C ASN A 41 -3.55 -12.45 -17.61
N ASN A 42 -2.74 -11.84 -16.74
CA ASN A 42 -1.87 -10.69 -17.05
C ASN A 42 -2.63 -9.44 -17.52
N ALA A 43 -3.79 -9.14 -16.93
CA ALA A 43 -4.46 -7.85 -17.11
C ALA A 43 -4.54 -7.07 -15.80
N LEU A 44 -4.50 -5.74 -15.91
CA LEU A 44 -4.85 -4.83 -14.84
C LEU A 44 -6.35 -4.53 -14.87
N VAL A 45 -6.95 -4.38 -13.70
CA VAL A 45 -8.28 -3.82 -13.49
C VAL A 45 -8.11 -2.51 -12.74
N ASP A 46 -8.36 -1.40 -13.43
CA ASP A 46 -8.31 -0.03 -12.92
C ASP A 46 -9.69 0.35 -12.39
N PHE A 47 -9.79 0.68 -11.09
CA PHE A 47 -11.05 1.05 -10.44
C PHE A 47 -10.85 1.92 -9.20
N ASN A 48 -11.90 2.65 -8.80
CA ASN A 48 -11.92 3.41 -7.56
C ASN A 48 -12.47 2.56 -6.41
N SER A 49 -11.88 2.69 -5.22
CA SER A 49 -12.24 1.93 -4.02
C SER A 49 -13.70 2.15 -3.59
N ASN A 50 -14.28 3.32 -3.81
CA ASN A 50 -15.67 3.62 -3.48
C ASN A 50 -16.69 3.15 -4.54
N ASN A 51 -16.23 2.67 -5.69
CA ASN A 51 -17.08 2.19 -6.77
C ASN A 51 -16.40 1.09 -7.60
N PRO A 52 -16.05 -0.05 -6.98
CA PRO A 52 -15.19 -1.07 -7.60
C PRO A 52 -15.83 -1.74 -8.83
N ASN A 53 -17.15 -1.68 -8.98
CA ASN A 53 -17.85 -2.26 -10.12
C ASN A 53 -17.69 -1.43 -11.41
N ARG A 54 -17.28 -0.16 -11.31
CA ARG A 54 -16.92 0.70 -12.44
C ARG A 54 -15.42 0.61 -12.65
N SER A 55 -15.03 -0.32 -13.52
CA SER A 55 -13.63 -0.58 -13.81
C SER A 55 -13.30 -0.50 -15.29
N ARG A 56 -12.01 -0.37 -15.57
CA ARG A 56 -11.41 -0.49 -16.90
C ARG A 56 -10.39 -1.62 -16.89
N MET A 57 -10.50 -2.54 -17.85
CA MET A 57 -9.52 -3.62 -18.03
C MET A 57 -8.41 -3.18 -18.99
N ILE A 58 -7.16 -3.49 -18.65
CA ILE A 58 -5.97 -3.13 -19.42
C ILE A 58 -5.10 -4.38 -19.54
N GLY A 59 -4.99 -4.94 -20.74
CA GLY A 59 -4.13 -6.10 -20.98
C GLY A 59 -2.64 -5.70 -20.90
N VAL A 60 -1.85 -6.43 -20.12
CA VAL A 60 -0.40 -6.20 -20.05
C VAL A 60 0.28 -6.83 -21.26
N THR A 61 1.20 -6.10 -21.89
CA THR A 61 1.93 -6.52 -23.08
C THR A 61 3.43 -6.29 -22.89
N GLY A 62 4.28 -6.98 -23.67
CA GLY A 62 5.74 -6.81 -23.60
C GLY A 62 6.42 -7.57 -22.45
N ILE A 63 5.70 -8.45 -21.76
CA ILE A 63 6.23 -9.34 -20.73
C ILE A 63 6.48 -10.75 -21.25
N THR A 64 7.37 -11.47 -20.57
CA THR A 64 7.53 -12.92 -20.70
C THR A 64 7.05 -13.56 -19.40
N GLY A 65 6.21 -14.60 -19.51
CA GLY A 65 5.68 -15.33 -18.37
C GLY A 65 4.40 -14.75 -17.77
N THR A 66 4.11 -15.16 -16.55
CA THR A 66 2.93 -14.76 -15.77
C THR A 66 3.34 -13.75 -14.71
N LEU A 67 2.59 -12.65 -14.55
CA LEU A 67 2.78 -11.72 -13.44
C LEU A 67 2.34 -12.37 -12.13
N LEU A 68 3.24 -12.35 -11.15
CA LEU A 68 3.03 -12.89 -9.81
C LEU A 68 2.49 -11.85 -8.82
N GLY A 69 2.80 -10.57 -9.05
CA GLY A 69 2.34 -9.48 -8.22
C GLY A 69 2.80 -8.13 -8.78
N ILE A 70 2.19 -7.06 -8.27
CA ILE A 70 2.43 -5.68 -8.68
C ILE A 70 2.44 -4.75 -7.46
N ASP A 71 3.24 -3.68 -7.50
CA ASP A 71 3.13 -2.56 -6.56
C ASP A 71 3.73 -1.29 -7.20
N PHE A 72 3.26 -0.12 -6.75
CA PHE A 72 3.86 1.16 -7.08
C PHE A 72 5.14 1.38 -6.26
N ARG A 73 6.25 1.73 -6.91
CA ARG A 73 7.46 2.12 -6.19
C ARG A 73 7.32 3.55 -5.65
N PRO A 74 7.38 3.78 -4.32
CA PRO A 74 7.20 5.12 -3.77
C PRO A 74 8.29 6.12 -4.19
N ALA A 75 9.46 5.66 -4.64
CA ALA A 75 10.55 6.52 -5.08
C ALA A 75 10.28 7.24 -6.42
N ASN A 76 9.48 6.65 -7.31
CA ASN A 76 9.25 7.19 -8.67
C ASN A 76 7.77 7.14 -9.12
N GLY A 77 6.89 6.50 -8.35
CA GLY A 77 5.46 6.39 -8.65
C GLY A 77 5.10 5.48 -9.82
N LEU A 78 6.04 4.69 -10.34
CA LEU A 78 5.78 3.74 -11.42
C LEU A 78 5.23 2.43 -10.85
N LEU A 79 4.32 1.78 -11.58
CA LEU A 79 3.86 0.43 -11.28
C LEU A 79 4.92 -0.57 -11.72
N TYR A 80 5.36 -1.43 -10.81
CA TYR A 80 6.26 -2.54 -11.12
C TYR A 80 5.49 -3.85 -11.04
N GLY A 81 5.95 -4.84 -11.81
CA GLY A 81 5.46 -6.22 -11.73
C GLY A 81 6.60 -7.24 -11.82
N LEU A 82 6.49 -8.31 -11.04
CA LEU A 82 7.37 -9.48 -11.07
C LEU A 82 6.71 -10.60 -11.88
N THR A 83 7.44 -11.25 -12.77
CA THR A 83 6.94 -12.45 -13.47
C THR A 83 7.52 -13.76 -12.91
N ASP A 84 6.87 -14.88 -13.24
CA ASP A 84 7.33 -16.26 -12.95
C ASP A 84 8.66 -16.62 -13.64
N THR A 85 9.03 -15.91 -14.70
CA THR A 85 10.38 -15.96 -15.29
C THR A 85 11.39 -15.08 -14.56
N ASN A 86 11.05 -14.58 -13.37
CA ASN A 86 11.92 -13.79 -12.50
C ASN A 86 12.35 -12.44 -13.09
N ASN A 87 11.55 -11.89 -14.02
CA ASN A 87 11.80 -10.58 -14.60
C ASN A 87 10.98 -9.52 -13.88
N ILE A 88 11.58 -8.36 -13.64
CA ILE A 88 10.93 -7.17 -13.12
C ILE A 88 10.67 -6.22 -14.28
N TYR A 89 9.42 -5.78 -14.40
CA TYR A 89 8.98 -4.80 -15.39
C TYR A 89 8.42 -3.57 -14.70
N THR A 90 8.53 -2.41 -15.34
CA THR A 90 7.57 -1.31 -15.13
C THR A 90 6.39 -1.50 -16.08
N ILE A 91 5.18 -1.11 -15.68
CA ILE A 91 3.96 -1.26 -16.47
C ILE A 91 3.26 0.09 -16.57
N ASP A 92 2.98 0.54 -17.79
CA ASP A 92 2.18 1.74 -18.04
C ASP A 92 0.70 1.46 -17.69
N THR A 93 0.16 2.19 -16.71
CA THR A 93 -1.19 1.97 -16.19
C THR A 93 -2.31 2.43 -17.12
N THR A 94 -1.99 3.04 -18.26
CA THR A 94 -2.98 3.49 -19.25
C THR A 94 -3.05 2.53 -20.44
N THR A 95 -1.90 2.02 -20.87
CA THR A 95 -1.74 1.21 -22.09
C THR A 95 -1.44 -0.25 -21.82
N GLY A 96 -0.95 -0.59 -20.63
CA GLY A 96 -0.48 -1.94 -20.28
C GLY A 96 0.88 -2.30 -20.88
N ALA A 97 1.56 -1.38 -21.54
CA ALA A 97 2.89 -1.64 -22.09
C ALA A 97 3.91 -1.81 -20.95
N ALA A 98 4.60 -2.95 -20.93
CA ALA A 98 5.62 -3.25 -19.94
C ALA A 98 7.03 -3.01 -20.50
N THR A 99 7.94 -2.54 -19.65
CA THR A 99 9.37 -2.35 -19.97
C THR A 99 10.22 -3.14 -18.98
N LEU A 100 11.08 -4.02 -19.49
CA LEU A 100 11.99 -4.80 -18.65
C LEU A 100 12.95 -3.87 -17.91
N VAL A 101 13.07 -4.05 -16.60
CA VAL A 101 13.99 -3.30 -15.73
C VAL A 101 15.18 -4.18 -15.37
N SER A 102 14.92 -5.36 -14.82
CA SER A 102 15.95 -6.28 -14.36
C SER A 102 15.43 -7.72 -14.27
N THR A 103 16.32 -8.65 -13.94
CA THR A 103 16.00 -10.06 -13.66
C THR A 103 16.58 -10.40 -12.30
N LEU A 104 15.83 -11.12 -11.46
CA LEU A 104 16.29 -11.49 -10.12
C LEU A 104 17.56 -12.35 -10.21
N SER A 105 18.56 -12.02 -9.40
CA SER A 105 19.80 -12.81 -9.27
C SER A 105 19.58 -14.14 -8.51
N ILE A 106 18.48 -14.24 -7.76
CA ILE A 106 18.05 -15.46 -7.07
C ILE A 106 16.55 -15.63 -7.36
N PRO A 107 16.11 -16.77 -7.90
CA PRO A 107 14.73 -16.93 -8.34
C PRO A 107 13.76 -17.01 -7.16
N PHE A 108 12.60 -16.38 -7.33
CA PHE A 108 11.39 -16.70 -6.60
C PHE A 108 10.70 -17.89 -7.26
N THR A 109 10.24 -18.84 -6.45
CA THR A 109 9.63 -20.10 -6.89
C THR A 109 8.27 -20.37 -6.22
N GLY A 110 7.71 -19.39 -5.51
CA GLY A 110 6.43 -19.51 -4.81
C GLY A 110 5.18 -19.37 -5.69
N GLY A 111 5.34 -19.01 -6.97
CA GLY A 111 4.22 -18.88 -7.90
C GLY A 111 3.24 -17.75 -7.53
N LEU A 112 1.96 -17.92 -7.88
CA LEU A 112 0.92 -16.89 -7.70
C LEU A 112 0.47 -16.68 -6.25
N MET A 113 0.80 -17.60 -5.34
CA MET A 113 0.53 -17.45 -3.91
C MET A 113 1.66 -16.62 -3.29
N SER A 114 1.67 -15.32 -3.60
CA SER A 114 2.79 -14.44 -3.29
C SER A 114 2.39 -13.02 -2.92
N GLY A 115 3.07 -12.44 -1.94
CA GLY A 115 3.01 -11.01 -1.64
C GLY A 115 4.16 -10.27 -2.29
N VAL A 116 3.87 -9.14 -2.95
CA VAL A 116 4.85 -8.30 -3.66
C VAL A 116 4.60 -6.84 -3.29
N ASP A 117 5.52 -6.20 -2.57
CA ASP A 117 5.33 -4.80 -2.13
C ASP A 117 6.67 -4.09 -1.90
N PHE A 118 6.76 -2.81 -2.21
CA PHE A 118 7.94 -2.00 -1.92
C PHE A 118 7.98 -1.61 -0.46
N ASN A 119 9.03 -2.01 0.24
CA ASN A 119 9.38 -1.36 1.48
C ASN A 119 9.87 0.06 1.16
N PRO A 120 9.15 1.10 1.60
CA PRO A 120 9.49 2.44 1.24
C PRO A 120 10.80 2.87 1.95
N THR A 121 11.17 2.30 3.10
CA THR A 121 12.31 2.79 3.92
C THR A 121 13.66 2.57 3.25
N PRO A 122 14.03 1.33 2.83
CA PRO A 122 15.24 1.07 2.07
C PRO A 122 15.03 1.12 0.55
N ASP A 123 13.82 1.38 0.07
CA ASP A 123 13.44 1.31 -1.35
C ASP A 123 13.80 -0.06 -1.96
N ARG A 124 13.23 -1.11 -1.39
CA ARG A 124 13.43 -2.51 -1.83
C ARG A 124 12.10 -3.20 -2.01
N LEU A 125 11.97 -3.96 -3.09
CA LEU A 125 10.82 -4.82 -3.30
C LEU A 125 10.95 -6.04 -2.36
N ARG A 126 9.94 -6.29 -1.55
CA ARG A 126 9.77 -7.53 -0.78
C ARG A 126 8.94 -8.49 -1.62
N VAL A 127 9.39 -9.74 -1.69
CA VAL A 127 8.61 -10.83 -2.29
C VAL A 127 8.57 -11.97 -1.28
N VAL A 128 7.36 -12.37 -0.91
CA VAL A 128 7.08 -13.51 -0.02
C VAL A 128 6.11 -14.46 -0.67
N GLY A 129 6.00 -15.69 -0.18
CA GLY A 129 4.94 -16.59 -0.66
C GLY A 129 4.72 -17.81 0.22
N SER A 130 3.75 -18.62 -0.21
CA SER A 130 3.35 -19.87 0.45
C SER A 130 4.45 -20.93 0.57
N ASN A 131 5.56 -20.76 -0.15
CA ASN A 131 6.75 -21.61 -0.03
C ASN A 131 7.79 -21.05 0.97
N GLU A 132 7.34 -20.16 1.87
CA GLU A 132 8.10 -19.52 2.94
C GLU A 132 9.27 -18.65 2.45
N GLN A 133 9.46 -18.47 1.14
CA GLN A 133 10.51 -17.60 0.63
C GLN A 133 10.27 -16.17 1.11
N ASN A 134 11.36 -15.51 1.45
CA ASN A 134 11.36 -14.14 1.95
C ASN A 134 12.51 -13.39 1.28
N LEU A 135 12.21 -12.65 0.22
CA LEU A 135 13.22 -12.05 -0.66
C LEU A 135 13.18 -10.53 -0.55
N ARG A 136 14.36 -9.91 -0.56
CA ARG A 136 14.53 -8.46 -0.74
C ARG A 136 15.28 -8.18 -2.03
N ILE A 137 14.66 -7.42 -2.92
CA ILE A 137 15.16 -7.16 -4.27
C ILE A 137 15.46 -5.68 -4.44
N ASN A 138 16.64 -5.38 -5.00
CA ASN A 138 16.90 -4.11 -5.64
C ASN A 138 16.44 -4.20 -7.10
N VAL A 139 15.31 -3.56 -7.42
CA VAL A 139 14.69 -3.65 -8.75
C VAL A 139 15.53 -3.02 -9.86
N ASP A 140 16.44 -2.10 -9.54
CA ASP A 140 17.25 -1.39 -10.55
C ASP A 140 18.32 -2.30 -11.17
N ASN A 141 18.72 -3.36 -10.48
CA ASN A 141 19.76 -4.27 -10.93
C ASN A 141 19.49 -5.76 -10.69
N GLY A 142 18.33 -6.10 -10.12
CA GLY A 142 17.91 -7.48 -9.88
C GLY A 142 18.62 -8.18 -8.72
N VAL A 143 19.54 -7.50 -8.02
CA VAL A 143 20.24 -8.10 -6.88
C VAL A 143 19.21 -8.47 -5.81
N THR A 144 19.17 -9.76 -5.52
CA THR A 144 18.20 -10.39 -4.62
C THR A 144 18.93 -10.94 -3.40
N LEU A 145 18.42 -10.59 -2.22
CA LEU A 145 18.85 -11.15 -0.94
C LEU A 145 17.77 -12.10 -0.43
N VAL A 146 18.20 -13.26 0.08
CA VAL A 146 17.33 -14.23 0.75
C VAL A 146 17.40 -13.96 2.25
N ASP A 147 16.27 -13.64 2.85
CA ASP A 147 16.10 -13.51 4.30
C ASP A 147 15.67 -14.86 4.91
N SER A 148 15.49 -14.90 6.24
CA SER A 148 15.04 -16.14 6.90
C SER A 148 13.63 -16.53 6.42
N PRO A 149 13.33 -17.84 6.27
CA PRO A 149 12.02 -18.30 5.86
C PRO A 149 10.90 -17.81 6.77
N LEU A 150 9.71 -17.68 6.20
CA LEU A 150 8.52 -17.31 6.97
C LEU A 150 8.18 -18.38 8.01
N ALA A 151 7.93 -17.95 9.24
CA ALA A 151 7.49 -18.84 10.31
C ALA A 151 6.79 -18.03 11.41
N TYR A 152 5.73 -18.59 12.00
CA TYR A 152 5.12 -17.99 13.19
C TYR A 152 6.12 -17.94 14.35
N ALA A 153 6.21 -16.78 15.00
CA ALA A 153 7.17 -16.54 16.05
C ALA A 153 6.91 -17.39 17.31
N PRO A 154 7.94 -17.73 18.10
CA PRO A 154 7.74 -18.36 19.41
C PRO A 154 6.78 -17.54 20.30
N GLY A 155 5.72 -18.19 20.77
CA GLY A 155 4.68 -17.55 21.59
C GLY A 155 3.53 -16.93 20.79
N ASP A 156 3.59 -16.92 19.46
CA ASP A 156 2.43 -16.63 18.62
C ASP A 156 1.37 -17.73 18.73
N ALA A 157 0.09 -17.37 18.54
CA ALA A 157 -1.02 -18.30 18.60
C ALA A 157 -0.92 -19.44 17.56
N ASN A 158 -0.27 -19.17 16.43
CA ASN A 158 -0.08 -20.12 15.33
C ASN A 158 1.35 -20.70 15.28
N PHE A 159 2.12 -20.59 16.37
CA PHE A 159 3.46 -21.18 16.45
C PHE A 159 3.47 -22.66 16.06
N GLY A 160 4.35 -23.02 15.11
CA GLY A 160 4.49 -24.39 14.59
C GLY A 160 3.53 -24.75 13.45
N GLN A 161 2.62 -23.85 13.06
CA GLN A 161 1.86 -23.98 11.82
C GLN A 161 2.70 -23.53 10.63
N ASP A 162 2.43 -24.15 9.46
CA ASP A 162 3.06 -23.82 8.18
C ASP A 162 2.37 -22.58 7.55
N PRO A 163 3.06 -21.43 7.38
CA PRO A 163 2.45 -20.23 6.86
C PRO A 163 2.09 -20.32 5.37
N ASN A 164 0.88 -19.92 5.01
CA ASN A 164 0.40 -19.93 3.62
C ASN A 164 0.12 -18.49 3.13
N ILE A 165 1.20 -17.69 3.06
CA ILE A 165 1.14 -16.26 2.72
C ILE A 165 0.83 -16.05 1.24
N THR A 166 -0.19 -15.23 0.95
CA THR A 166 -0.61 -14.90 -0.42
C THR A 166 -0.57 -13.41 -0.76
N ALA A 167 -0.39 -12.52 0.21
CA ALA A 167 -0.38 -11.08 -0.04
C ALA A 167 0.43 -10.36 1.04
N ALA A 168 1.04 -9.23 0.70
CA ALA A 168 1.88 -8.45 1.59
C ALA A 168 1.75 -6.95 1.26
N ALA A 169 1.83 -6.08 2.26
CA ALA A 169 1.82 -4.63 2.08
C ALA A 169 2.51 -3.89 3.24
N TYR A 170 3.29 -2.86 2.91
CA TYR A 170 3.89 -1.96 3.89
C TYR A 170 3.02 -0.73 4.14
N THR A 171 2.88 -0.35 5.42
CA THR A 171 2.36 0.97 5.80
C THR A 171 3.34 2.09 5.47
N ASN A 172 2.85 3.33 5.42
CA ASN A 172 3.66 4.54 5.20
C ASN A 172 4.39 4.50 3.84
N SER A 173 3.74 3.91 2.83
CA SER A 173 4.27 3.82 1.47
C SER A 173 3.99 5.09 0.69
N PHE A 174 4.82 6.11 0.89
CA PHE A 174 4.74 7.40 0.22
C PHE A 174 6.12 8.04 -0.03
N ALA A 175 6.18 8.96 -0.99
CA ALA A 175 7.38 9.74 -1.28
C ALA A 175 7.66 10.82 -0.20
N PRO A 176 8.94 11.13 0.09
CA PRO A 176 10.15 10.60 -0.55
C PRO A 176 10.52 9.19 -0.08
N SER A 177 11.13 8.43 -0.98
CA SER A 177 11.68 7.08 -0.75
C SER A 177 12.99 6.96 -1.54
N PRO A 178 14.06 6.39 -0.97
CA PRO A 178 14.17 5.87 0.41
C PRO A 178 14.14 6.97 1.48
N ASP A 179 13.66 6.63 2.68
CA ASP A 179 13.70 7.47 3.88
C ASP A 179 14.13 6.62 5.08
N PRO A 180 15.38 6.77 5.56
CA PRO A 180 15.93 5.92 6.63
C PRO A 180 15.33 6.19 8.01
N THR A 181 14.48 7.22 8.16
CA THR A 181 13.78 7.53 9.41
C THR A 181 12.35 7.01 9.44
N ARG A 182 11.84 6.56 8.28
CA ARG A 182 10.46 6.14 8.15
C ARG A 182 10.24 4.77 8.76
N ARG A 183 9.35 4.73 9.74
CA ARG A 183 8.84 3.52 10.37
C ARG A 183 7.79 2.87 9.48
N THR A 184 7.83 1.55 9.40
CA THR A 184 6.87 0.78 8.59
C THR A 184 6.45 -0.47 9.34
N THR A 185 5.24 -0.96 9.05
CA THR A 185 4.79 -2.29 9.44
C THR A 185 4.55 -3.06 8.15
N LEU A 186 5.08 -4.28 8.06
CA LEU A 186 4.75 -5.22 6.99
C LEU A 186 3.56 -6.06 7.44
N TYR A 187 2.44 -5.95 6.74
CA TYR A 187 1.28 -6.81 6.94
C TYR A 187 1.21 -7.85 5.84
N GLU A 188 0.74 -9.04 6.18
CA GLU A 188 0.55 -10.15 5.24
C GLU A 188 -0.76 -10.88 5.51
N ILE A 189 -1.27 -11.58 4.49
CA ILE A 189 -2.46 -12.44 4.62
C ILE A 189 -2.02 -13.89 4.50
N ASP A 190 -2.33 -14.68 5.54
CA ASP A 190 -2.29 -16.14 5.49
C ASP A 190 -3.67 -16.65 5.04
N SER A 191 -3.72 -17.22 3.85
CA SER A 191 -4.96 -17.71 3.22
C SER A 191 -5.42 -19.07 3.74
N ALA A 192 -4.54 -19.86 4.37
CA ALA A 192 -4.96 -21.14 4.95
C ALA A 192 -5.60 -20.96 6.33
N LEU A 193 -5.19 -19.91 7.05
CA LEU A 193 -5.69 -19.61 8.40
C LEU A 193 -6.72 -18.47 8.42
N ASP A 194 -6.97 -17.80 7.29
CA ASP A 194 -7.87 -16.64 7.19
C ASP A 194 -7.55 -15.54 8.21
N ILE A 195 -6.25 -15.20 8.31
CA ILE A 195 -5.76 -14.20 9.27
C ILE A 195 -4.90 -13.13 8.60
N LEU A 196 -4.95 -11.95 9.20
CA LEU A 196 -3.95 -10.92 9.00
C LEU A 196 -2.79 -11.16 9.99
N VAL A 197 -1.56 -11.04 9.51
CA VAL A 197 -0.34 -11.13 10.31
C VAL A 197 0.56 -9.91 10.06
N THR A 198 1.50 -9.65 10.96
CA THR A 198 2.65 -8.79 10.68
C THR A 198 3.92 -9.62 10.55
N GLN A 199 4.77 -9.31 9.58
CA GLN A 199 6.13 -9.84 9.51
C GLN A 199 7.10 -8.89 10.22
N GLY A 200 7.62 -9.31 11.37
CA GLY A 200 8.39 -8.46 12.28
C GLY A 200 7.51 -7.53 13.12
N SER A 201 8.13 -6.57 13.81
CA SER A 201 7.43 -5.67 14.72
C SER A 201 6.65 -4.57 14.00
N VAL A 202 5.54 -4.15 14.61
CA VAL A 202 4.79 -2.95 14.22
C VAL A 202 5.67 -1.71 14.32
N ASN A 203 5.59 -0.83 13.31
CA ASN A 203 6.35 0.41 13.20
C ASN A 203 7.87 0.23 13.30
N PHE A 204 8.39 -0.88 12.77
CA PHE A 204 9.81 -1.22 12.77
C PHE A 204 10.66 -0.17 12.05
N LEU A 205 11.83 0.10 12.63
CA LEU A 205 12.95 0.82 12.04
C LEU A 205 14.25 0.05 12.24
N ALA A 206 15.10 0.01 11.22
CA ALA A 206 16.41 -0.62 11.34
C ALA A 206 17.25 0.07 12.45
N GLY A 207 17.75 -0.72 13.40
CA GLY A 207 18.48 -0.22 14.57
C GLY A 207 17.61 0.01 15.80
N ASP A 208 16.29 -0.24 15.73
CA ASP A 208 15.45 -0.28 16.93
C ASP A 208 16.01 -1.29 17.95
N PRO A 209 16.04 -0.95 19.25
CA PRO A 209 16.52 -1.84 20.28
C PRO A 209 15.58 -3.04 20.45
N ALA A 210 16.11 -4.14 20.99
CA ALA A 210 15.29 -5.26 21.44
C ALA A 210 14.18 -4.75 22.39
N PRO A 211 12.94 -5.29 22.29
CA PRO A 211 12.56 -6.51 21.60
C PRO A 211 12.08 -6.33 20.14
N ALA A 212 12.45 -5.25 19.44
CA ALA A 212 12.05 -5.06 18.05
C ALA A 212 12.58 -6.18 17.13
N VAL A 213 11.70 -6.70 16.28
CA VAL A 213 11.96 -7.82 15.35
C VAL A 213 11.95 -7.29 13.92
N SER A 214 13.05 -7.48 13.21
CA SER A 214 13.15 -7.13 11.80
C SER A 214 12.30 -8.06 10.93
N PRO A 215 11.62 -7.55 9.89
CA PRO A 215 10.96 -8.42 8.90
C PRO A 215 11.93 -9.42 8.24
N ASN A 216 13.23 -9.13 8.20
CA ASN A 216 14.22 -10.04 7.61
C ASN A 216 14.41 -11.35 8.40
N THR A 217 13.83 -11.45 9.60
CA THR A 217 13.81 -12.69 10.38
C THR A 217 12.72 -13.67 9.93
N GLY A 218 11.82 -13.25 9.04
CA GLY A 218 10.68 -14.08 8.59
C GLY A 218 9.63 -14.35 9.68
N GLN A 219 9.80 -13.79 10.88
CA GLN A 219 8.89 -14.03 11.99
C GLN A 219 7.54 -13.37 11.77
N LEU A 220 6.48 -14.17 11.81
CA LEU A 220 5.09 -13.75 11.70
C LEU A 220 4.44 -13.66 13.09
N PHE A 221 3.63 -12.61 13.28
CA PHE A 221 2.83 -12.37 14.47
C PHE A 221 1.37 -12.17 14.05
N THR A 222 0.47 -12.95 14.64
CA THR A 222 -0.96 -12.93 14.34
C THR A 222 -1.59 -11.64 14.83
N VAL A 223 -2.26 -10.91 13.92
CA VAL A 223 -3.05 -9.71 14.26
C VAL A 223 -4.48 -10.13 14.62
N GLY A 224 -5.11 -10.93 13.77
CA GLY A 224 -6.45 -11.44 14.00
C GLY A 224 -7.10 -12.02 12.74
N SER A 225 -8.31 -12.57 12.91
CA SER A 225 -9.05 -13.20 11.83
C SER A 225 -9.61 -12.16 10.84
N LEU A 226 -9.54 -12.49 9.56
CA LEU A 226 -10.20 -11.76 8.48
C LEU A 226 -11.73 -11.84 8.58
N GLY A 227 -12.27 -12.91 9.17
CA GLY A 227 -13.72 -13.16 9.25
C GLY A 227 -14.36 -13.56 7.91
N ILE A 228 -13.53 -13.86 6.90
CA ILE A 228 -13.91 -14.35 5.57
C ILE A 228 -12.97 -15.49 5.18
N ASP A 229 -13.44 -16.37 4.30
CA ASP A 229 -12.61 -17.36 3.61
C ASP A 229 -11.85 -16.64 2.48
N PHE A 230 -10.55 -16.45 2.67
CA PHE A 230 -9.70 -15.75 1.71
C PHE A 230 -9.10 -16.75 0.73
N GLY A 231 -9.37 -16.55 -0.56
CA GLY A 231 -8.84 -17.42 -1.60
C GLY A 231 -7.31 -17.54 -1.58
N ALA A 232 -6.80 -18.68 -2.04
CA ALA A 232 -5.37 -18.99 -2.10
C ALA A 232 -4.53 -17.98 -2.89
N THR A 233 -5.16 -17.19 -3.76
CA THR A 233 -4.57 -16.03 -4.43
C THR A 233 -5.38 -14.78 -4.12
N GLY A 234 -4.69 -13.65 -4.00
CA GLY A 234 -5.34 -12.37 -3.77
C GLY A 234 -4.32 -11.23 -3.79
N GLY A 235 -4.75 -10.05 -3.36
CA GLY A 235 -3.87 -8.91 -3.19
C GLY A 235 -4.18 -8.16 -1.90
N LEU A 236 -3.18 -7.50 -1.35
CA LEU A 236 -3.27 -6.57 -0.23
C LEU A 236 -2.45 -5.33 -0.62
N ASP A 237 -3.00 -4.14 -0.42
CA ASP A 237 -2.21 -2.90 -0.46
C ASP A 237 -2.72 -1.95 0.63
N ILE A 238 -1.81 -1.12 1.13
CA ILE A 238 -2.06 -0.09 2.12
C ILE A 238 -1.78 1.27 1.50
N PHE A 239 -2.84 1.96 1.10
CA PHE A 239 -2.74 3.36 0.70
C PHE A 239 -2.37 4.22 1.90
N SER A 240 -1.25 4.91 1.79
CA SER A 240 -0.66 5.72 2.85
C SER A 240 -0.60 7.19 2.44
N PRO A 241 -1.58 8.04 2.83
CA PRO A 241 -1.48 9.46 2.55
C PRO A 241 -0.41 10.11 3.43
N ARG A 242 0.26 11.15 2.92
CA ARG A 242 1.26 11.91 3.70
C ARG A 242 0.64 12.58 4.95
N SER A 243 -0.66 12.82 4.94
CA SER A 243 -1.45 13.35 6.06
C SER A 243 -1.73 12.32 7.17
N GLY A 244 -1.35 11.05 6.98
CA GLY A 244 -1.37 10.04 8.03
C GLY A 244 -2.15 8.78 7.65
N VAL A 245 -3.40 8.69 8.12
CA VAL A 245 -4.15 7.43 8.30
C VAL A 245 -4.06 6.47 7.10
N ASN A 246 -3.47 5.30 7.35
CA ASN A 246 -3.39 4.20 6.39
C ASN A 246 -4.78 3.64 6.08
N SER A 247 -5.04 3.34 4.81
CA SER A 247 -6.25 2.66 4.34
C SER A 247 -5.86 1.36 3.66
N ALA A 248 -6.17 0.23 4.30
CA ALA A 248 -5.83 -1.09 3.79
C ALA A 248 -6.98 -1.70 3.01
N PHE A 249 -6.65 -2.25 1.83
CA PHE A 249 -7.57 -2.96 0.97
C PHE A 249 -7.03 -4.33 0.64
N ALA A 250 -7.92 -5.32 0.62
CA ALA A 250 -7.61 -6.64 0.11
C ALA A 250 -8.58 -7.02 -1.00
N ALA A 251 -8.12 -7.83 -1.94
CA ALA A 251 -8.92 -8.39 -3.01
C ALA A 251 -8.75 -9.91 -3.04
N SER A 252 -9.87 -10.63 -3.07
CA SER A 252 -9.90 -12.08 -3.23
C SER A 252 -11.02 -12.46 -4.19
N GLY A 253 -10.70 -13.29 -5.19
CA GLY A 253 -11.57 -13.51 -6.34
C GLY A 253 -11.90 -12.18 -7.03
N SER A 254 -13.19 -11.83 -7.12
CA SER A 254 -13.66 -10.54 -7.65
C SER A 254 -14.21 -9.60 -6.59
N THR A 255 -13.88 -9.80 -5.30
CA THR A 255 -14.42 -8.97 -4.21
C THR A 255 -13.33 -8.11 -3.59
N LEU A 256 -13.63 -6.82 -3.42
CA LEU A 256 -12.82 -5.86 -2.67
C LEU A 256 -13.28 -5.81 -1.22
N TYR A 257 -12.32 -5.77 -0.31
CA TYR A 257 -12.50 -5.62 1.13
C TYR A 257 -11.65 -4.46 1.65
N THR A 258 -12.14 -3.76 2.67
CA THR A 258 -11.26 -3.00 3.58
C THR A 258 -10.77 -3.93 4.68
N ILE A 259 -9.54 -3.72 5.15
CA ILE A 259 -8.96 -4.47 6.26
C ILE A 259 -8.70 -3.52 7.44
N ASP A 260 -9.17 -3.89 8.63
CA ASP A 260 -8.76 -3.21 9.86
C ASP A 260 -7.39 -3.76 10.30
N LEU A 261 -6.35 -2.93 10.17
CA LEU A 261 -4.97 -3.31 10.47
C LEU A 261 -4.70 -3.59 11.96
N ASN A 262 -5.60 -3.22 12.87
CA ASN A 262 -5.44 -3.48 14.31
C ASN A 262 -6.10 -4.79 14.73
N THR A 263 -7.18 -5.18 14.06
CA THR A 263 -7.98 -6.37 14.43
C THR A 263 -7.89 -7.52 13.43
N GLY A 264 -7.41 -7.25 12.22
CA GLY A 264 -7.43 -8.18 11.10
C GLY A 264 -8.76 -8.25 10.34
N SER A 265 -9.85 -7.71 10.88
CA SER A 265 -11.19 -7.91 10.30
C SER A 265 -11.31 -7.34 8.88
N ALA A 266 -11.79 -8.16 7.95
CA ALA A 266 -12.18 -7.73 6.62
C ALA A 266 -13.63 -7.24 6.61
N THR A 267 -13.92 -6.20 5.82
CA THR A 267 -15.29 -5.73 5.55
C THR A 267 -15.48 -5.60 4.05
N THR A 268 -16.53 -6.23 3.52
CA THR A 268 -16.82 -6.19 2.08
C THR A 268 -17.14 -4.76 1.62
N VAL A 269 -16.43 -4.30 0.60
CA VAL A 269 -16.71 -3.03 -0.08
C VAL A 269 -17.63 -3.27 -1.26
N GLY A 270 -17.31 -4.27 -2.08
CA GLY A 270 -18.12 -4.62 -3.24
C GLY A 270 -17.34 -5.41 -4.28
N ARG A 271 -18.04 -5.71 -5.38
CA ARG A 271 -17.50 -6.48 -6.49
C ARG A 271 -16.65 -5.61 -7.41
N ILE A 272 -15.49 -6.12 -7.80
CA ILE A 272 -14.58 -5.54 -8.78
C ILE A 272 -15.07 -5.86 -10.19
N GLY A 273 -15.28 -4.81 -10.99
CA GLY A 273 -15.83 -4.91 -12.34
C GLY A 273 -17.16 -5.68 -12.41
N ASN A 274 -17.28 -6.56 -13.41
CA ASN A 274 -18.47 -7.36 -13.64
C ASN A 274 -18.53 -8.66 -12.80
N GLY A 275 -17.49 -8.98 -12.02
CA GLY A 275 -17.40 -10.22 -11.25
C GLY A 275 -16.67 -11.38 -11.92
N ASN A 276 -16.30 -11.24 -13.19
CA ASN A 276 -15.65 -12.30 -13.97
C ASN A 276 -14.13 -12.08 -14.05
N VAL A 277 -13.53 -11.72 -12.92
CA VAL A 277 -12.08 -11.55 -12.75
C VAL A 277 -11.64 -12.32 -11.53
N ASN A 278 -10.45 -12.90 -11.60
CA ASN A 278 -9.78 -13.47 -10.44
C ASN A 278 -8.57 -12.59 -10.13
N ILE A 279 -8.60 -11.89 -9.00
CA ILE A 279 -7.52 -10.99 -8.60
C ILE A 279 -6.43 -11.78 -7.87
N VAL A 280 -5.19 -11.59 -8.31
CA VAL A 280 -3.97 -12.23 -7.77
C VAL A 280 -2.95 -11.20 -7.25
N GLY A 281 -3.30 -9.91 -7.29
CA GLY A 281 -2.47 -8.83 -6.76
C GLY A 281 -3.26 -7.52 -6.72
N LEU A 282 -2.87 -6.59 -5.86
CA LEU A 282 -3.54 -5.30 -5.70
C LEU A 282 -2.49 -4.22 -5.49
N ALA A 283 -2.63 -3.09 -6.16
CA ALA A 283 -1.75 -1.94 -6.03
C ALA A 283 -2.57 -0.64 -5.89
N ALA A 284 -2.28 0.18 -4.89
CA ALA A 284 -2.90 1.47 -4.65
C ALA A 284 -2.06 2.57 -5.28
N ALA A 285 -2.64 3.28 -6.25
CA ALA A 285 -1.97 4.37 -6.91
C ALA A 285 -1.77 5.54 -5.96
N ARG A 286 -0.59 6.16 -6.08
CA ARG A 286 -0.16 7.26 -5.24
C ARG A 286 -0.12 8.51 -6.10
N SER A 287 -0.74 9.60 -5.64
CA SER A 287 -0.54 10.90 -6.27
C SER A 287 0.91 11.33 -6.01
N VAL A 288 1.78 11.22 -7.01
CA VAL A 288 3.08 11.88 -6.95
C VAL A 288 2.80 13.38 -6.94
N PRO A 289 3.22 14.15 -5.92
CA PRO A 289 3.19 15.60 -6.03
C PRO A 289 4.00 15.96 -7.26
N GLU A 290 3.41 16.61 -8.26
CA GLU A 290 4.17 17.07 -9.43
C GLU A 290 5.44 17.78 -8.93
N PRO A 291 6.61 17.55 -9.54
CA PRO A 291 7.80 18.31 -9.22
C PRO A 291 7.41 19.78 -9.31
N GLY A 292 7.40 20.48 -8.16
CA GLY A 292 7.01 21.88 -8.13
C GLY A 292 7.73 22.60 -9.25
N THR A 293 7.00 23.38 -10.04
CA THR A 293 7.37 24.04 -11.31
C THR A 293 8.70 24.81 -11.29
N ILE A 294 9.37 24.91 -10.14
CA ILE A 294 10.69 25.49 -9.92
C ILE A 294 11.80 24.75 -10.71
N GLY A 295 11.68 23.44 -10.97
CA GLY A 295 12.68 22.68 -11.72
C GLY A 295 12.65 22.85 -13.25
N ALA A 296 11.49 23.19 -13.82
CA ALA A 296 11.30 23.28 -15.28
C ALA A 296 11.80 24.62 -15.89
N LEU A 297 12.06 25.63 -15.06
CA LEU A 297 12.54 26.95 -15.52
C LEU A 297 14.06 27.06 -15.67
N ILE A 298 14.84 26.10 -15.17
CA ILE A 298 16.31 26.13 -15.32
C ILE A 298 16.76 25.50 -16.66
N GLY A 299 15.87 24.78 -17.36
CA GLY A 299 16.16 24.09 -18.63
C GLY A 299 15.94 24.89 -19.92
N LEU A 300 15.42 26.12 -19.86
CA LEU A 300 15.06 26.92 -21.07
C LEU A 300 15.74 28.30 -21.13
N GLY A 301 16.83 28.50 -20.38
CA GLY A 301 17.54 29.79 -20.28
C GLY A 301 18.87 29.89 -21.04
N ALA A 302 19.27 28.90 -21.83
CA ALA A 302 20.51 28.95 -22.58
C ALA A 302 20.25 28.56 -24.03
N PHE A 303 19.87 29.53 -24.88
CA PHE A 303 20.33 29.68 -26.27
C PHE A 303 19.67 30.91 -26.92
N THR A 304 20.47 31.67 -27.69
CA THR A 304 20.15 32.84 -28.56
C THR A 304 20.16 34.20 -27.82
N LEU A 305 20.90 35.27 -28.17
CA LEU A 305 21.45 35.77 -29.45
C LEU A 305 22.76 36.58 -29.28
N ILE A 306 23.60 36.48 -30.31
CA ILE A 306 24.73 37.35 -30.66
C ILE A 306 24.25 38.76 -31.03
N GLY A 307 25.02 39.82 -30.73
CA GLY A 307 24.82 41.13 -31.38
C GLY A 307 25.61 42.30 -30.79
N TRP A 308 26.74 42.64 -31.41
CA TRP A 308 27.48 43.90 -31.26
C TRP A 308 26.59 45.16 -31.28
N HIS A 309 26.87 46.12 -30.39
CA HIS A 309 27.18 47.53 -30.71
C HIS A 309 27.20 48.39 -29.43
N ARG A 310 28.31 49.09 -29.14
CA ARG A 310 28.32 50.53 -28.82
C ARG A 310 29.69 51.15 -29.16
N ARG A 311 29.64 52.23 -29.94
CA ARG A 311 30.76 53.07 -30.39
C ARG A 311 31.09 54.17 -29.34
N PRO A 312 31.89 55.20 -29.66
CA PRO A 312 33.12 55.57 -28.96
C PRO A 312 32.93 56.72 -27.95
N VAL A 313 33.92 56.95 -27.09
CA VAL A 313 34.05 58.22 -26.38
C VAL A 313 35.34 58.91 -26.84
N LYS A 314 35.18 60.11 -27.37
CA LYS A 314 36.22 61.10 -27.65
C LYS A 314 36.13 62.21 -26.59
N SER A 315 37.28 62.87 -26.41
CA SER A 315 37.58 64.16 -25.77
C SER A 315 37.59 64.13 -24.22
N GLU A 316 38.51 64.79 -23.51
CA GLU A 316 39.48 65.84 -23.85
C GLU A 316 40.44 66.02 -22.64
N ASN A 317 41.65 66.52 -22.93
CA ASN A 317 42.76 66.95 -22.06
C ASN A 317 43.68 65.89 -21.42
#